data_AF-A0A497F6N2-F1
#
_entry.id   AF-A0A497F6N2-F1
#
_cell.length_a   1.000
_cell.length_b   1.000
_cell.length_c   1.000
_cell.angle_alpha   90.00
_cell.angle_beta   90.00
_cell.angle_gamma   90.00
#
_symmetry.space_group_name_H-M   'P 1'
#
loop_
_entity.id
_entity.type
_entity.pdbx_description
1 polymer ?
#
loop_
_entity_poly.entity_id
_entity_poly.type
_entity_poly.pdbx_seq_one_letter_code
_entity_poly.pdbx_strand_id
1 'polypeptide(L)'
;MSFDVAEIRIVFVCEQRIERVRSRFRSLISQGYERVSPDELGNLALELLVTERMLKKALEVAMSEEEKRRIYELLSIIEDLKEYVVRLYTMISMGRRRRREVRWRR
;
A
#
# COMPACT_ATOMS: atom_id res chain seq x y z
N MET A 1 -19.32 27.29 -16.76
CA MET A 1 -18.56 26.63 -15.68
C MET A 1 -18.93 25.15 -15.68
N SER A 2 -18.16 24.34 -16.41
CA SER A 2 -18.30 22.89 -16.41
C SER A 2 -17.46 22.34 -15.26
N PHE A 3 -18.11 21.83 -14.21
CA PHE A 3 -17.42 21.06 -13.18
C PHE A 3 -16.96 19.75 -13.79
N ASP A 4 -15.65 19.52 -13.85
CA ASP A 4 -15.06 18.30 -14.36
C ASP A 4 -15.40 17.13 -13.41
N VAL A 5 -16.26 16.23 -13.90
CA VAL A 5 -16.61 14.94 -13.27
C VAL A 5 -15.38 14.03 -13.06
N ALA A 6 -14.20 14.46 -13.51
CA ALA A 6 -12.93 13.76 -13.40
C ALA A 6 -12.30 13.82 -11.99
N GLU A 7 -12.46 14.92 -11.23
CA GLU A 7 -11.75 15.10 -9.95
C GLU A 7 -12.42 14.36 -8.77
N ILE A 8 -13.76 14.38 -8.70
CA ILE A 8 -14.54 13.63 -7.70
C ILE A 8 -14.30 12.10 -7.81
N ARG A 9 -13.81 11.61 -8.95
CA ARG A 9 -13.49 10.18 -9.16
C ARG A 9 -12.15 9.75 -8.57
N ILE A 10 -11.19 10.66 -8.34
CA ILE A 10 -9.83 10.27 -7.94
C ILE A 10 -9.82 9.74 -6.51
N VAL A 11 -10.44 10.46 -5.56
CA VAL A 11 -10.49 10.04 -4.16
C VAL A 11 -11.17 8.68 -4.03
N PHE A 12 -12.33 8.50 -4.67
CA PHE A 12 -13.04 7.22 -4.70
C PHE A 12 -12.20 6.07 -5.29
N VAL A 13 -11.51 6.31 -6.41
CA VAL A 13 -10.61 5.31 -7.01
C VAL A 13 -9.47 4.94 -6.05
N CYS A 14 -8.92 5.93 -5.34
CA CYS A 14 -7.87 5.70 -4.34
C CYS A 14 -8.38 4.87 -3.16
N GLU A 15 -9.60 5.11 -2.67
CA GLU A 15 -10.23 4.29 -1.62
C GLU A 15 -10.36 2.83 -2.04
N GLN A 16 -10.86 2.58 -3.25
CA GLN A 16 -11.00 1.22 -3.78
C GLN A 16 -9.63 0.53 -3.91
N ARG A 17 -8.59 1.25 -4.31
CA ARG A 17 -7.21 0.73 -4.37
C ARG A 17 -6.69 0.39 -2.98
N ILE A 18 -6.85 1.28 -2.01
CA ILE A 18 -6.43 1.05 -0.63
C ILE A 18 -7.11 -0.19 -0.07
N GLU A 19 -8.42 -0.37 -0.27
CA GLU A 19 -9.11 -1.55 0.25
C GLU A 19 -8.68 -2.86 -0.43
N ARG A 20 -8.40 -2.83 -1.74
CA ARG A 20 -7.80 -4.00 -2.41
C ARG A 20 -6.44 -4.35 -1.82
N VAL A 21 -5.59 -3.35 -1.59
CA VAL A 21 -4.27 -3.56 -0.96
C VAL A 21 -4.43 -4.14 0.45
N ARG A 22 -5.32 -3.60 1.29
CA ARG A 22 -5.62 -4.13 2.63
C ARG A 22 -6.11 -5.57 2.60
N SER A 23 -7.01 -5.90 1.67
CA SER A 23 -7.49 -7.26 1.46
C SER A 23 -6.36 -8.22 1.11
N ARG A 24 -5.46 -7.81 0.20
CA ARG A 24 -4.29 -8.60 -0.18
C ARG A 24 -3.34 -8.80 1.00
N PHE A 25 -3.03 -7.77 1.79
CA PHE A 25 -2.23 -7.94 3.00
C PHE A 25 -2.83 -8.95 3.97
N ARG A 26 -4.13 -8.89 4.24
CA ARG A 26 -4.82 -9.88 5.08
C ARG A 26 -4.65 -11.30 4.54
N SER A 27 -4.74 -11.47 3.22
CA SER A 27 -4.48 -12.78 2.60
C SER A 27 -3.03 -13.24 2.81
N LEU A 28 -2.04 -12.36 2.57
CA LEU A 28 -0.62 -12.68 2.75
C LEU A 28 -0.27 -13.06 4.19
N ILE A 29 -0.87 -12.39 5.17
CA ILE A 29 -0.74 -12.74 6.59
C ILE A 29 -1.28 -14.15 6.83
N SER A 30 -2.49 -14.44 6.34
CA SER A 30 -3.17 -15.72 6.57
C SER A 30 -2.46 -16.92 5.94
N GLN A 31 -1.76 -16.72 4.83
CA GLN A 31 -0.99 -17.77 4.16
C GLN A 31 0.36 -18.07 4.83
N GLY A 32 0.76 -17.24 5.79
CA GLY A 32 2.08 -17.27 6.41
C GLY A 32 3.14 -16.57 5.56
N TYR A 33 3.81 -15.60 6.16
CA TYR A 33 4.74 -14.68 5.50
C TYR A 33 5.86 -15.37 4.68
N GLU A 34 6.25 -16.59 5.05
CA GLU A 34 7.32 -17.32 4.37
C GLU A 34 6.99 -17.71 2.92
N ARG A 35 5.70 -17.75 2.57
CA ARG A 35 5.19 -18.08 1.22
C ARG A 35 4.99 -16.86 0.33
N VAL A 36 5.15 -15.66 0.88
CA VAL A 36 4.96 -14.42 0.15
C VAL A 36 6.14 -14.19 -0.81
N SER A 37 5.81 -13.95 -2.08
CA SER A 37 6.82 -13.62 -3.09
C SER A 37 7.31 -12.18 -2.91
N PRO A 38 8.63 -11.91 -3.07
CA PRO A 38 9.15 -10.54 -3.12
C PRO A 38 8.48 -9.70 -4.20
N ASP A 39 8.15 -10.30 -5.35
CA ASP A 39 7.48 -9.61 -6.46
C ASP A 39 6.07 -9.18 -6.08
N GLU A 40 5.38 -9.98 -5.27
CA GLU A 40 4.06 -9.65 -4.79
C GLU A 40 4.08 -8.46 -3.82
N LEU A 41 5.07 -8.42 -2.91
CA LEU A 41 5.30 -7.25 -2.05
C LEU A 41 5.70 -6.02 -2.86
N GLY A 42 6.53 -6.19 -3.89
CA GLY A 42 6.92 -5.11 -4.80
C GLY A 42 5.70 -4.52 -5.53
N ASN A 43 4.79 -5.36 -6.01
CA ASN A 43 3.56 -4.92 -6.64
C ASN A 43 2.65 -4.14 -5.68
N LEU A 44 2.52 -4.58 -4.43
CA LEU A 44 1.78 -3.84 -3.40
C LEU A 44 2.43 -2.49 -3.09
N ALA A 45 3.76 -2.44 -2.99
CA ALA A 45 4.50 -1.20 -2.77
C ALA A 45 4.27 -0.19 -3.91
N LEU A 46 4.32 -0.66 -5.16
CA LEU A 46 4.06 0.17 -6.33
C LEU A 46 2.61 0.68 -6.37
N GLU A 47 1.62 -0.16 -6.05
CA GLU A 47 0.22 0.26 -5.99
C GLU A 47 0.01 1.35 -4.92
N LEU A 48 0.66 1.23 -3.76
CA LEU A 48 0.64 2.25 -2.70
C LEU A 48 1.29 3.57 -3.16
N LEU A 49 2.47 3.52 -3.79
CA LEU A 49 3.17 4.72 -4.28
C LEU A 49 2.37 5.47 -5.35
N VAL A 50 1.75 4.74 -6.29
CA VAL A 50 0.90 5.34 -7.31
C VAL A 50 -0.33 5.98 -6.68
N THR A 51 -0.96 5.29 -5.73
CA THR A 51 -2.16 5.78 -5.04
C THR A 51 -1.83 7.02 -4.19
N GLU A 52 -0.70 7.04 -3.49
CA GLU A 52 -0.20 8.21 -2.76
C GLU A 52 -0.03 9.41 -3.69
N ARG A 53 0.60 9.20 -4.85
CA ARG A 53 0.80 10.27 -5.84
C ARG A 53 -0.52 10.83 -6.36
N MET A 54 -1.51 9.97 -6.58
CA MET A 54 -2.84 10.39 -7.01
C MET A 54 -3.54 11.22 -5.93
N LEU A 55 -3.45 10.82 -4.66
CA LEU A 55 -4.02 11.56 -3.53
C LEU A 55 -3.32 12.91 -3.32
N LYS A 56 -1.99 12.99 -3.45
CA LYS A 56 -1.26 14.28 -3.37
C LYS A 56 -1.71 15.25 -4.47
N LYS A 57 -1.92 14.76 -5.69
CA LYS A 57 -2.49 15.58 -6.77
C LYS A 57 -3.94 16.00 -6.49
N ALA A 58 -4.76 15.10 -5.95
CA ALA A 58 -6.12 15.43 -5.56
C ALA A 58 -6.15 16.51 -4.45
N LEU A 59 -5.16 16.50 -3.55
CA LEU A 59 -5.04 17.49 -2.48
C LEU A 59 -4.76 18.90 -3.02
N GLU A 60 -3.97 19.02 -4.10
CA GLU A 60 -3.65 20.31 -4.73
C GLU A 60 -4.89 21.01 -5.32
N VAL A 61 -5.89 20.23 -5.74
CA VAL A 61 -7.13 20.73 -6.36
C VAL A 61 -8.34 20.68 -5.42
N ALA A 62 -8.19 20.13 -4.21
CA ALA A 62 -9.27 19.97 -3.25
C ALA A 62 -9.79 21.34 -2.75
N MET A 63 -11.05 21.62 -3.05
CA MET A 63 -11.69 22.92 -2.76
C MET A 63 -12.33 22.96 -1.37
N SER A 64 -12.63 21.80 -0.77
CA SER A 64 -13.30 21.71 0.53
C SER A 64 -12.41 21.12 1.63
N GLU A 65 -12.57 21.61 2.86
CA GLU A 65 -11.86 21.07 4.02
C GLU A 65 -12.26 19.62 4.35
N GLU A 66 -13.51 19.25 4.06
CA GLU A 66 -14.00 17.86 4.17
C GLU A 66 -13.19 16.93 3.26
N GLU A 67 -13.00 17.31 2.00
CA GLU A 67 -12.25 16.55 1.02
C GLU A 67 -10.76 16.47 1.36
N LYS A 68 -10.15 17.60 1.79
CA LYS A 68 -8.76 17.60 2.26
C LYS A 68 -8.57 16.66 3.44
N ARG A 69 -9.47 16.72 4.44
CA ARG A 69 -9.43 15.82 5.61
C ARG A 69 -9.47 14.36 5.18
N ARG A 70 -10.40 14.01 4.29
CA ARG A 70 -10.51 12.66 3.75
C ARG A 70 -9.26 12.22 2.99
N ILE A 71 -8.66 13.10 2.19
CA ILE A 71 -7.40 12.81 1.51
C ILE A 71 -6.26 12.58 2.51
N TYR A 72 -6.16 13.39 3.57
CA TYR A 72 -5.15 13.20 4.62
C TYR A 72 -5.33 11.88 5.37
N GLU A 73 -6.57 11.47 5.67
CA GLU A 73 -6.86 10.16 6.27
C GLU A 73 -6.36 9.02 5.37
N LEU A 74 -6.63 9.09 4.07
CA LEU A 74 -6.18 8.08 3.10
C LEU A 74 -4.65 8.07 2.95
N LEU A 75 -3.99 9.24 2.99
CA LEU A 75 -2.53 9.34 2.98
C LEU A 75 -1.92 8.69 4.22
N SER A 76 -2.50 8.91 5.40
CA SER A 76 -2.08 8.26 6.64
C SER A 76 -2.18 6.73 6.53
N ILE A 77 -3.29 6.22 5.99
CA ILE A 77 -3.47 4.78 5.78
C ILE A 77 -2.41 4.23 4.83
N ILE A 78 -2.06 4.94 3.76
CA ILE A 78 -0.99 4.51 2.84
C ILE A 78 0.36 4.46 3.56
N GLU A 79 0.64 5.41 4.44
CA GLU A 79 1.89 5.42 5.21
C GLU A 79 2.03 4.19 6.10
N ASP A 80 0.97 3.85 6.84
CA ASP A 80 0.90 2.62 7.65
C ASP A 80 1.11 1.36 6.79
N LEU A 81 0.47 1.31 5.62
CA LEU A 81 0.58 0.17 4.69
C LEU A 81 1.99 0.05 4.10
N LYS A 82 2.65 1.16 3.78
CA LYS A 82 4.06 1.17 3.33
C LYS A 82 4.98 0.62 4.42
N GLU A 83 4.80 1.06 5.66
CA GLU A 83 5.57 0.53 6.78
C GLU A 83 5.36 -0.99 6.93
N TYR A 84 4.11 -1.44 6.74
CA TYR A 84 3.79 -2.85 6.77
C TYR A 84 4.51 -3.65 5.68
N VAL A 85 4.59 -3.14 4.43
CA VAL A 85 5.43 -3.75 3.37
C VAL A 85 6.86 -3.94 3.85
N VAL A 86 7.47 -2.88 4.40
CA VAL A 86 8.88 -2.89 4.83
C VAL A 86 9.11 -3.93 5.92
N ARG A 87 8.21 -4.00 6.91
CA ARG A 87 8.28 -5.00 7.99
C ARG A 87 8.20 -6.42 7.42
N LEU A 88 7.24 -6.69 6.52
CA LEU A 88 7.08 -8.00 5.88
C LEU A 88 8.31 -8.39 5.07
N TYR A 89 8.82 -7.47 4.25
CA TYR A 89 10.02 -7.69 3.46
C TYR A 89 11.23 -8.05 4.34
N THR A 90 11.39 -7.34 5.45
CA THR A 90 12.46 -7.57 6.42
C THR A 90 12.34 -8.95 7.07
N MET A 91 11.14 -9.33 7.51
CA MET A 91 10.87 -10.66 8.08
C MET A 91 11.18 -11.79 7.10
N ILE A 92 10.74 -11.68 5.84
CA ILE A 92 10.99 -12.69 4.80
C ILE A 92 12.49 -12.82 4.53
N SER A 93 13.19 -11.68 4.41
CA SER A 93 14.62 -11.65 4.14
C SER A 93 15.44 -12.30 5.25
N MET A 94 15.10 -12.02 6.52
CA MET A 94 15.74 -12.66 7.69
C MET A 94 15.44 -14.16 7.77
N GLY A 95 14.19 -14.57 7.55
CA GLY A 95 13.81 -15.99 7.53
C GLY A 95 14.55 -16.79 6.45
N ARG A 96 14.72 -16.21 5.25
CA ARG A 96 15.53 -16.81 4.17
C ARG A 96 17.02 -16.90 4.51
N ARG A 97 17.58 -15.93 5.22
CA ARG A 97 18.99 -15.98 5.67
C ARG A 97 19.22 -17.11 6.67
N ARG A 98 18.37 -17.22 7.69
CA ARG A 98 18.44 -18.28 8.71
C ARG A 98 18.38 -19.68 8.10
N ARG A 99 17.49 -19.89 7.12
CA ARG A 99 17.40 -21.18 6.39
C ARG A 99 18.66 -21.51 5.59
N ARG A 100 19.31 -20.52 4.97
CA ARG A 100 20.58 -20.73 4.28
C ARG A 100 21.67 -21.14 5.25
N GLU A 101 21.84 -20.42 6.36
CA GLU A 101 22.86 -20.73 7.37
C GLU A 101 22.71 -22.14 7.97
N VAL A 102 21.49 -22.62 8.20
CA VAL A 102 21.24 -24.00 8.66
C VAL A 102 21.61 -25.04 7.61
N ARG A 103 21.39 -24.76 6.32
CA ARG A 103 21.75 -25.69 5.23
C ARG A 103 23.26 -25.87 5.08
N TRP A 104 24.05 -24.82 5.32
CA TRP A 104 25.53 -24.90 5.23
C TRP A 104 26.20 -25.56 6.45
N ARG A 105 25.45 -25.83 7.53
CA ARG A 105 25.94 -26.50 8.75
C ARG A 105 25.63 -28.01 8.77
N ARG A 106 25.04 -28.55 7.71
CA ARG A 106 24.79 -29.99 7.51
C ARG A 106 25.63 -30.48 6.35
#